data_AF-A0A819LX79-F1
#
_entry.id   AF-A0A819LX79-F1
#
_cell.length_a   1.000
_cell.length_b   1.000
_cell.length_c   1.000
_cell.angle_alpha   90.00
_cell.angle_beta   90.00
_cell.angle_gamma   90.00
#
_symmetry.space_group_name_H-M   'P 1'
#
loop_
_entity.id
_entity.type
_entity.pdbx_description
1 polymer ?
#
loop_
_entity_poly.entity_id
_entity_poly.type
_entity_poly.pdbx_seq_one_letter_code
_entity_poly.pdbx_strand_id
1 'polypeptide(L)'
;KYTSSSEKLLFHGCRSTSAYKIVQECFNRAFAGVNGVSYGQGVYFHEHAKYSHGYTDGSSERTMFLARVLIGRTCIGNSSMKVPPEGFDTTTNGGHIFVIYHDAGAYGEYLITYR
;
A
#
# COMPACT_ATOMS: atom_id res chain seq x y z
N LYS A 1 1.56 -21.26 3.83
CA LYS A 1 2.00 -21.11 5.24
C LYS A 1 2.86 -19.85 5.30
N TYR A 2 2.29 -18.73 5.73
CA TYR A 2 3.02 -17.46 5.88
C TYR A 2 3.85 -17.50 7.17
N THR A 3 5.14 -17.19 7.10
CA THR A 3 6.03 -17.03 8.27
C THR A 3 6.01 -15.57 8.73
N SER A 4 6.54 -15.24 9.92
CA SER A 4 6.63 -13.85 10.40
C SER A 4 7.39 -12.91 9.44
N SER A 5 8.23 -13.45 8.56
CA SER A 5 8.94 -12.72 7.50
C SER A 5 8.07 -12.33 6.30
N SER A 6 6.81 -12.77 6.23
CA SER A 6 5.87 -12.50 5.13
C SER A 6 4.90 -11.36 5.43
N GLU A 7 5.02 -10.73 6.60
CA GLU A 7 4.25 -9.55 7.00
C GLU A 7 5.19 -8.38 7.28
N LYS A 8 4.82 -7.16 6.86
CA LYS A 8 5.55 -5.94 7.19
C LYS A 8 4.61 -4.84 7.66
N LEU A 9 5.11 -4.00 8.57
CA LEU A 9 4.51 -2.70 8.83
C LEU A 9 4.98 -1.71 7.76
N LEU A 10 4.04 -1.17 6.98
CA LEU A 10 4.33 -0.25 5.88
C LEU A 10 3.38 0.95 5.91
N PHE A 11 3.85 2.08 5.41
CA PHE A 11 3.11 3.33 5.36
C PHE A 11 2.31 3.46 4.06
N HIS A 12 1.07 3.95 4.17
CA HIS A 12 0.21 4.30 3.05
C HIS A 12 -0.28 5.74 3.19
N GLY A 13 0.19 6.62 2.31
CA GLY A 13 -0.28 8.01 2.25
C GLY A 13 -1.62 8.07 1.52
N CYS A 14 -2.58 8.77 2.10
CA CYS A 14 -3.88 8.96 1.48
C CYS A 14 -4.40 10.39 1.73
N ARG A 15 -5.41 10.78 0.96
CA ARG A 15 -6.17 12.00 1.25
C ARG A 15 -7.00 11.79 2.51
N SER A 16 -7.21 12.85 3.29
CA SER A 16 -8.00 12.76 4.53
C SER A 16 -9.44 12.31 4.27
N THR A 17 -10.01 12.71 3.12
CA THR A 17 -11.34 12.25 2.68
C THR A 17 -11.39 10.77 2.29
N SER A 18 -10.25 10.18 1.89
CA SER A 18 -10.14 8.75 1.58
C SER A 18 -9.92 7.90 2.83
N ALA A 19 -9.34 8.47 3.90
CA ALA A 19 -9.03 7.73 5.12
C ALA A 19 -10.28 7.09 5.73
N TYR A 20 -11.39 7.82 5.82
CA TYR A 20 -12.66 7.28 6.34
C TYR A 20 -13.14 6.05 5.55
N LYS A 21 -13.03 6.08 4.22
CA LYS A 21 -13.39 4.93 3.37
C LYS A 21 -12.48 3.73 3.61
N ILE A 22 -11.17 3.95 3.75
CA ILE A 22 -10.22 2.87 4.03
C ILE A 22 -10.50 2.22 5.39
N VAL A 23 -10.92 3.00 6.39
CA VAL A 23 -11.31 2.44 7.69
C VAL A 23 -12.55 1.53 7.58
N GLN A 24 -13.51 1.88 6.70
CA GLN A 24 -14.75 1.11 6.55
C GLN A 24 -14.65 -0.08 5.60
N GLU A 25 -13.92 0.09 4.50
CA GLU A 25 -13.89 -0.83 3.35
C GLU A 25 -12.54 -1.52 3.17
N CYS A 26 -11.60 -1.33 4.10
CA CYS A 26 -10.20 -1.71 3.96
C CYS A 26 -9.53 -1.03 2.75
N PHE A 27 -8.33 -1.49 2.39
CA PHE A 27 -7.61 -1.02 1.21
C PHE A 27 -8.22 -1.63 -0.05
N ASN A 28 -9.05 -0.86 -0.75
CA ASN A 28 -9.75 -1.31 -1.94
C ASN A 28 -8.98 -0.96 -3.22
N ARG A 29 -8.56 -1.98 -3.98
CA ARG A 29 -7.82 -1.80 -5.25
C ARG A 29 -8.63 -1.13 -6.37
N ALA A 30 -9.95 -0.99 -6.24
CA ALA A 30 -10.75 -0.22 -7.20
C ALA A 30 -10.30 1.26 -7.26
N PHE A 31 -9.60 1.74 -6.22
CA PHE A 31 -8.97 3.06 -6.18
C PHE A 31 -7.48 3.04 -6.56
N ALA A 32 -6.97 1.90 -7.07
CA ALA A 32 -5.59 1.81 -7.54
C ALA A 32 -5.34 2.76 -8.73
N GLY A 33 -4.10 3.24 -8.83
CA GLY A 33 -3.63 4.05 -9.95
C GLY A 33 -3.96 5.54 -9.91
N VAL A 34 -4.64 6.02 -8.86
CA VAL A 34 -4.86 7.47 -8.62
C VAL A 34 -3.54 8.24 -8.61
N ASN A 35 -2.45 7.61 -8.16
CA ASN A 35 -1.12 8.21 -8.09
C ASN A 35 -0.09 7.54 -9.02
N GLY A 36 -0.57 6.89 -10.10
CA GLY A 36 0.26 6.11 -11.02
C GLY A 36 0.45 4.65 -10.61
N VAL A 37 0.93 3.84 -11.55
CA VAL A 37 1.01 2.36 -11.42
C VAL A 37 2.36 1.80 -11.87
N SER A 38 3.51 2.41 -11.55
CA SER A 38 4.81 2.01 -12.11
C SER A 38 5.24 0.55 -11.87
N TYR A 39 4.65 -0.11 -10.87
CA TYR A 39 5.03 -1.44 -10.40
C TYR A 39 3.83 -2.39 -10.28
N GLY A 40 2.65 -1.98 -10.74
CA GLY A 40 1.43 -2.78 -10.67
C GLY A 40 0.17 -1.97 -10.48
N GLN A 41 -0.96 -2.51 -10.93
CA GLN A 41 -2.28 -1.91 -10.77
C GLN A 41 -2.91 -2.39 -9.46
N GLY A 42 -2.29 -2.01 -8.34
CA GLY A 42 -2.71 -2.40 -7.00
C GLY A 42 -2.57 -1.28 -5.98
N VAL A 43 -2.62 -1.63 -4.70
CA VAL A 43 -2.48 -0.67 -3.59
C VAL A 43 -1.03 -0.61 -3.14
N TYR A 44 -0.49 0.61 -3.08
CA TYR A 44 0.92 0.87 -2.83
C TYR A 44 1.19 1.14 -1.35
N PHE A 45 2.25 0.52 -0.84
CA PHE A 45 2.77 0.72 0.50
C PHE A 45 4.28 0.97 0.44
N HIS A 46 4.79 1.73 1.41
CA HIS A 46 6.21 2.09 1.46
C HIS A 46 6.80 1.89 2.86
N GLU A 47 8.06 1.48 2.95
CA GLU A 47 8.73 1.23 4.24
C GLU A 47 9.02 2.51 5.04
N HIS A 48 9.15 3.65 4.36
CA HIS A 48 9.43 4.95 4.96
C HIS A 48 8.25 5.93 4.83
N ALA A 49 7.84 6.52 5.96
CA ALA A 49 6.77 7.52 6.03
C ALA A 49 7.02 8.75 5.14
N LYS A 50 8.29 9.18 4.99
CA LYS A 50 8.66 10.34 4.16
C LYS A 50 8.23 10.17 2.70
N TYR A 51 8.25 8.96 2.17
CA TYR A 51 7.79 8.70 0.81
C TYR A 51 6.26 8.80 0.75
N SER A 52 5.57 8.12 1.68
CA SER A 52 4.11 8.12 1.79
C SER A 52 3.54 9.52 2.08
N HIS A 53 4.28 10.41 2.73
CA HIS A 53 3.92 11.82 2.90
C HIS A 53 3.57 12.51 1.58
N GLY A 54 4.32 12.23 0.51
CA GLY A 54 4.09 12.81 -0.82
C GLY A 54 2.74 12.44 -1.44
N TYR A 55 2.05 11.43 -0.89
CA TYR A 55 0.75 10.94 -1.33
C TYR A 55 -0.41 11.39 -0.43
N THR A 56 -0.14 12.28 0.52
CA THR A 56 -1.17 12.96 1.34
C THR A 56 -1.77 14.16 0.59
N ASP A 57 -2.85 14.74 1.10
CA ASP A 57 -3.62 15.80 0.41
C ASP A 57 -3.02 17.22 0.46
N GLY A 58 -1.78 17.39 0.91
CA GLY A 58 -1.13 18.70 0.91
C GLY A 58 -1.59 19.65 2.03
N SER A 59 -2.57 19.25 2.83
CA SER A 59 -3.15 20.08 3.90
C SER A 59 -2.17 20.31 5.07
N SER A 60 -2.54 21.25 5.95
CA SER A 60 -1.80 21.53 7.19
C SER A 60 -1.91 20.40 8.23
N GLU A 61 -2.91 19.54 8.10
CA GLU A 61 -3.12 18.37 8.94
C GLU A 61 -3.27 17.14 8.05
N ARG A 62 -2.23 16.33 8.00
CA ARG A 62 -2.10 15.21 7.07
C ARG A 62 -2.41 13.92 7.78
N THR A 63 -2.94 12.97 7.00
CA THR A 63 -3.28 11.65 7.48
C THR A 63 -2.59 10.57 6.65
N MET A 64 -2.02 9.57 7.29
CA MET A 64 -1.50 8.35 6.63
C MET A 64 -1.76 7.11 7.49
N PHE A 65 -1.77 5.94 6.88
CA PHE A 65 -1.83 4.68 7.60
C PHE A 65 -0.45 4.10 7.85
N LEU A 66 -0.27 3.46 9.01
CA LEU A 66 0.70 2.39 9.19
C LEU A 66 -0.08 1.08 9.21
N ALA A 67 0.16 0.24 8.20
CA ALA A 67 -0.60 -0.97 7.95
C ALA A 67 0.25 -2.23 8.10
N ARG A 68 -0.36 -3.31 8.59
CA ARG A 68 0.18 -4.67 8.47
C ARG A 68 -0.11 -5.17 7.08
N VAL A 69 0.93 -5.47 6.30
CA VAL A 69 0.83 -5.87 4.90
C VAL A 69 1.41 -7.25 4.73
N LEU A 70 0.60 -8.16 4.17
CA LEU A 70 1.02 -9.50 3.80
C LEU A 70 1.80 -9.43 2.48
N ILE A 71 3.13 -9.28 2.58
CA ILE A 71 4.00 -9.15 1.42
C ILE A 71 4.25 -10.50 0.72
N GLY A 72 4.17 -11.62 1.46
CA GLY A 72 4.34 -12.95 0.88
C GLY A 72 5.62 -13.10 0.04
N ARG A 73 5.49 -13.71 -1.14
CA ARG A 73 6.53 -13.75 -2.17
C ARG A 73 6.39 -12.54 -3.07
N THR A 74 7.50 -11.83 -3.28
CA THR A 74 7.52 -10.58 -4.05
C THR A 74 8.37 -10.73 -5.32
N CYS A 75 7.90 -10.18 -6.44
CA CYS A 75 8.69 -10.04 -7.67
C CYS A 75 8.81 -8.58 -8.12
N ILE A 76 9.71 -8.29 -9.07
CA ILE A 76 9.76 -6.97 -9.69
C ILE A 76 8.47 -6.71 -10.48
N GLY A 77 7.84 -5.57 -10.20
CA GLY A 77 6.60 -5.16 -10.82
C GLY A 77 6.79 -4.31 -12.08
N ASN A 78 5.74 -4.21 -12.88
CA ASN A 78 5.65 -3.22 -13.97
C ASN A 78 4.21 -2.70 -14.12
N SER A 79 4.01 -1.66 -14.93
CA SER A 79 2.74 -0.94 -15.02
C SER A 79 1.58 -1.66 -15.71
N SER A 80 1.84 -2.73 -16.46
CA SER A 80 0.79 -3.54 -17.08
C SER A 80 0.25 -4.63 -16.16
N MET A 81 0.91 -4.92 -15.03
CA MET A 81 0.54 -6.01 -14.14
C MET A 81 -0.74 -5.69 -13.34
N LYS A 82 -1.82 -6.42 -13.64
CA LYS A 82 -3.09 -6.39 -12.88
C LYS A 82 -3.13 -7.38 -11.72
N VAL A 83 -2.29 -8.39 -11.79
CA VAL A 83 -2.07 -9.44 -10.78
C VAL A 83 -0.59 -9.82 -10.82
N PRO A 84 -0.01 -10.33 -9.72
CA PRO A 84 1.35 -10.82 -9.73
C PRO A 84 1.45 -12.11 -10.58
N PRO A 85 2.64 -12.45 -11.11
CA PRO A 85 2.88 -13.74 -11.78
C PRO A 85 2.62 -14.92 -10.84
N GLU A 86 2.43 -16.11 -11.42
CA GLU A 86 2.19 -17.34 -10.64
C GLU A 86 3.28 -17.56 -9.59
N GLY A 87 2.86 -17.88 -8.36
CA GLY A 87 3.77 -18.13 -7.25
C GLY A 87 4.25 -16.87 -6.50
N PHE A 88 3.78 -15.68 -6.89
CA PHE A 88 4.02 -14.42 -6.19
C PHE A 88 2.72 -13.82 -5.64
N ASP A 89 2.83 -13.11 -4.51
CA ASP A 89 1.71 -12.45 -3.82
C ASP A 89 1.70 -10.93 -4.05
N THR A 90 2.89 -10.33 -4.18
CA THR A 90 3.07 -8.88 -4.31
C THR A 90 4.12 -8.53 -5.36
N THR A 91 4.13 -7.26 -5.79
CA THR A 91 5.23 -6.71 -6.59
C THR A 91 5.97 -5.60 -5.85
N THR A 92 7.20 -5.34 -6.28
CA THR A 92 8.08 -4.32 -5.72
C THR A 92 8.87 -3.59 -6.81
N ASN A 93 9.49 -2.47 -6.44
CA ASN A 93 10.53 -1.82 -7.22
C ASN A 93 11.93 -2.42 -7.02
N GLY A 94 12.04 -3.51 -6.25
CA GLY A 94 13.31 -4.10 -5.83
C GLY A 94 13.87 -3.50 -4.54
N GLY A 95 13.07 -2.69 -3.85
CA GLY A 95 13.44 -2.00 -2.62
C GLY A 95 12.24 -1.82 -1.69
N HIS A 96 11.92 -0.57 -1.39
CA HIS A 96 11.04 -0.20 -0.28
C HIS A 96 9.56 -0.01 -0.65
N ILE A 97 9.18 -0.24 -1.92
CA ILE A 97 7.78 -0.20 -2.38
C ILE A 97 7.22 -1.62 -2.44
N PHE A 98 6.00 -1.80 -1.95
CA PHE A 98 5.24 -3.04 -2.08
C PHE A 98 3.84 -2.74 -2.62
N VAL A 99 3.41 -3.50 -3.63
CA VAL A 99 2.08 -3.39 -4.23
C VAL A 99 1.31 -4.68 -3.94
N ILE A 100 0.15 -4.55 -3.30
CA ILE A 100 -0.77 -5.66 -3.06
C ILE A 100 -1.89 -5.66 -4.09
N TYR A 101 -2.41 -6.85 -4.38
CA TYR A 101 -3.44 -7.08 -5.40
C TYR A 101 -4.74 -7.65 -4.83
N HIS A 102 -4.77 -7.95 -3.53
CA HIS A 102 -5.94 -8.45 -2.80
C HIS A 102 -6.29 -7.48 -1.68
N ASP A 103 -7.57 -7.14 -1.55
CA ASP A 103 -8.03 -6.14 -0.57
C ASP A 103 -7.82 -6.61 0.89
N ALA A 104 -7.84 -7.93 1.11
CA ALA A 104 -7.49 -8.56 2.38
C ALA A 104 -5.96 -8.67 2.64
N GLY A 105 -5.13 -8.18 1.71
CA GLY A 105 -3.67 -8.24 1.80
C GLY A 105 -3.05 -7.20 2.73
N ALA A 106 -3.85 -6.27 3.27
CA ALA A 106 -3.40 -5.31 4.27
C ALA A 106 -4.48 -4.96 5.29
N TYR A 107 -4.05 -4.71 6.52
CA TYR A 107 -4.86 -4.23 7.63
C TYR A 107 -4.32 -2.89 8.13
N GLY A 108 -5.14 -1.84 8.08
CA GLY A 108 -4.77 -0.51 8.57
C GLY A 108 -4.73 -0.50 10.09
N GLU A 109 -3.57 -0.76 10.68
CA GLU A 109 -3.41 -0.91 12.13
C GLU A 109 -3.45 0.43 12.86
N TYR A 110 -2.86 1.47 12.26
CA TYR A 110 -2.88 2.82 12.80
C TYR A 110 -3.26 3.83 11.74
N LEU A 111 -4.10 4.79 12.14
CA LEU A 111 -4.32 6.03 11.42
C LEU A 111 -3.51 7.14 12.11
N ILE A 112 -2.54 7.71 11.40
CA ILE A 112 -1.61 8.70 11.94
C ILE A 112 -1.98 10.07 11.38
N THR A 113 -2.30 11.00 12.28
CA THR A 113 -2.54 12.41 11.95
C THR A 113 -1.39 13.27 12.45
N TYR A 114 -0.83 14.11 11.58
CA TYR A 114 0.34 14.95 11.88
C TYR A 114 0.31 16.26 11.07
N ARG A 115 1.23 17.18 11.36
CA ARG A 115 1.37 18.47 10.66
C ARG A 115 2.72 18.54 9.96
#